data_AF-A0A0K2RIA2-F1
#
_entry.id   AF-A0A0K2RIA2-F1
#
_cell.length_a   1.000
_cell.length_b   1.000
_cell.length_c   1.000
_cell.angle_alpha   90.00
_cell.angle_beta   90.00
_cell.angle_gamma   90.00
#
_symmetry.space_group_name_H-M   'P 1'
#
loop_
_entity.id
_entity.type
_entity.pdbx_description
1 polymer ?
#
loop_
_entity_poly.entity_id
_entity_poly.type
_entity_poly.pdbx_seq_one_letter_code
_entity_poly.pdbx_strand_id
1 'polypeptide(L)'
;MPGAADRISYGIPTITLDGHYVVYFAAWKHHISVYPVPDGGEDFEREIAPFRAAKGTLKFPSGSLCRTRSSKRWRRCCLSARGDGAGTDNRPGQGYGTAMRRDELEHAIRAATDIIHGDRVIVIGSQSILGSFTEDQLPATITMSDAVDIAPFSDDDAGTLADSIDSALGEWSPFHKEFGFYVQAAERETAVLPDDWEYRLVGVRNERTRNSTGLCLDPYDLCAAKLIAARPKDHAFVLALIESSLIERVRLVDRIRLIDPSEPRRDAALSWAMSV
;
A
#
# COMPACT_ATOMS: atom_id res chain seq x y z
N MET A 1 23.97 14.18 -6.09
CA MET A 1 23.67 15.62 -6.27
C MET A 1 23.79 16.29 -4.92
N PRO A 2 24.33 17.51 -4.81
CA PRO A 2 24.18 18.33 -3.61
C PRO A 2 22.68 18.47 -3.28
N GLY A 3 22.29 18.39 -2.01
CA GLY A 3 20.88 18.48 -1.59
C GLY A 3 20.06 17.19 -1.71
N ALA A 4 20.60 16.14 -2.35
CA ALA A 4 19.90 14.86 -2.47
C ALA A 4 20.07 13.99 -1.21
N ALA A 5 18.97 13.45 -0.69
CA ALA A 5 18.94 12.56 0.46
C ALA A 5 18.16 11.28 0.17
N ASP A 6 18.73 10.15 0.58
CA ASP A 6 18.07 8.84 0.53
C ASP A 6 17.11 8.73 1.72
N ARG A 7 15.84 8.42 1.46
CA ARG A 7 14.80 8.22 2.47
C ARG A 7 14.03 6.93 2.20
N ILE A 8 13.23 6.52 3.18
CA ILE A 8 12.19 5.50 3.01
C ILE A 8 10.86 6.21 3.20
N SER A 9 10.03 6.22 2.16
CA SER A 9 8.67 6.75 2.21
C SER A 9 7.71 5.64 1.83
N TYR A 10 6.65 5.43 2.62
CA TYR A 10 5.70 4.31 2.43
C TYR A 10 6.35 2.91 2.39
N GLY A 11 7.51 2.73 3.03
CA GLY A 11 8.26 1.49 2.98
C GLY A 11 9.09 1.28 1.70
N ILE A 12 9.13 2.27 0.82
CA ILE A 12 9.82 2.25 -0.47
C ILE A 12 11.05 3.17 -0.41
N PRO A 13 12.22 2.75 -0.90
CA PRO A 13 13.37 3.63 -1.06
C PRO A 13 13.05 4.82 -1.97
N THR A 14 13.33 6.03 -1.52
CA THR A 14 13.02 7.29 -2.20
C THR A 14 14.22 8.23 -2.18
N ILE A 15 14.55 8.85 -3.30
CA ILE A 15 15.48 9.99 -3.34
C ILE A 15 14.65 11.26 -3.19
N THR A 16 15.07 12.10 -2.25
CA THR A 16 14.59 13.47 -2.11
C THR A 16 15.66 14.45 -2.55
N LEU A 17 15.29 15.63 -3.05
CA LEU A 17 16.17 16.76 -3.36
C LEU A 17 15.58 17.99 -2.69
N ASP A 18 16.35 18.63 -1.82
CA ASP A 18 15.94 19.83 -1.07
C ASP A 18 14.61 19.63 -0.31
N GLY A 19 14.40 18.42 0.20
CA GLY A 19 13.19 18.03 0.94
C GLY A 19 12.01 17.61 0.06
N HIS A 20 12.11 17.70 -1.26
CA HIS A 20 11.09 17.26 -2.21
C HIS A 20 11.35 15.84 -2.71
N TYR A 21 10.30 15.03 -2.83
CA TYR A 21 10.39 13.68 -3.40
C TYR A 21 10.69 13.75 -4.90
N VAL A 22 11.74 13.05 -5.32
CA VAL A 22 12.20 13.07 -6.72
C VAL A 22 11.90 11.75 -7.40
N VAL A 23 12.19 10.63 -6.73
CA VAL A 23 12.02 9.30 -7.32
C VAL A 23 11.93 8.23 -6.25
N TYR A 24 10.99 7.31 -6.43
CA TYR A 24 10.74 6.09 -5.68
C TYR A 24 11.30 4.89 -6.45
N PHE A 25 11.76 3.89 -5.70
CA PHE A 25 12.26 2.62 -6.23
C PHE A 25 11.49 1.47 -5.59
N ALA A 26 10.34 1.11 -6.15
CA ALA A 26 9.55 -0.03 -5.68
C ALA A 26 10.19 -1.34 -6.12
N ALA A 27 10.46 -2.23 -5.16
CA ALA A 27 11.03 -3.54 -5.43
C ALA A 27 9.92 -4.59 -5.54
N TRP A 28 9.83 -5.22 -6.71
CA TRP A 28 8.90 -6.31 -7.03
C TRP A 28 9.67 -7.63 -7.21
N LYS A 29 8.96 -8.76 -7.24
CA LYS A 29 9.55 -10.10 -7.31
C LYS A 29 10.50 -10.31 -8.49
N HIS A 30 10.20 -9.71 -9.64
CA HIS A 30 10.95 -9.90 -10.90
C HIS A 30 11.51 -8.60 -11.49
N HIS A 31 11.23 -7.44 -10.87
CA HIS A 31 11.67 -6.15 -11.38
C HIS A 31 11.74 -5.07 -10.29
N ILE A 32 12.33 -3.93 -10.64
CA ILE A 32 12.30 -2.70 -9.83
C ILE A 32 11.56 -1.65 -10.66
N SER A 33 10.51 -1.07 -10.08
CA SER A 33 9.78 0.06 -10.69
C SER A 33 10.35 1.37 -10.17
N VAL A 34 10.52 2.32 -11.08
CA VAL A 34 11.02 3.66 -10.79
C VAL A 34 9.96 4.67 -11.22
N TYR A 35 9.52 5.51 -10.29
CA TYR A 35 8.49 6.52 -10.51
C TYR A 35 8.61 7.67 -9.50
N PRO A 36 8.09 8.88 -9.77
CA PRO A 36 7.59 9.32 -11.07
C PRO A 36 8.76 9.60 -12.03
N VAL A 37 8.59 9.22 -13.30
CA VAL A 37 9.52 9.58 -14.38
C VAL A 37 8.87 10.65 -15.26
N PRO A 38 9.42 11.88 -15.27
CA PRO A 38 8.84 12.95 -16.07
C PRO A 38 8.93 12.63 -17.57
N ASP A 39 8.07 13.26 -18.35
CA ASP A 39 8.24 13.30 -19.80
C ASP A 39 9.44 14.22 -20.12
N GLY A 40 10.31 13.80 -21.03
CA GLY A 40 11.52 14.55 -21.40
C GLY A 40 11.68 14.78 -22.90
N GLY A 41 12.84 15.31 -23.30
CA GLY A 41 13.19 15.49 -24.71
C GLY A 41 13.38 14.17 -25.45
N GLU A 42 13.38 14.20 -26.78
CA GLU A 42 13.45 13.01 -27.65
C GLU A 42 14.61 12.05 -27.30
N ASP A 43 15.77 12.59 -26.96
CA ASP A 43 16.93 11.78 -26.60
C ASP A 43 16.77 11.06 -25.26
N PHE A 44 16.15 11.71 -24.27
CA PHE A 44 15.82 11.11 -22.99
C PHE A 44 14.75 10.02 -23.15
N GLU A 45 13.69 10.28 -23.91
CA GLU A 45 12.64 9.31 -24.18
C GLU A 45 13.19 8.08 -24.93
N ARG A 46 14.11 8.28 -25.88
CA ARG A 46 14.79 7.19 -26.59
C ARG A 46 15.67 6.34 -25.67
N GLU A 47 16.32 6.95 -24.69
CA GLU A 47 17.17 6.26 -23.72
C GLU A 47 16.35 5.40 -22.75
N ILE A 48 15.20 5.91 -22.29
CA ILE A 48 14.36 5.18 -21.32
C ILE A 48 13.34 4.25 -21.98
N ALA A 49 13.08 4.37 -23.28
CA ALA A 49 12.10 3.57 -24.03
C ALA A 49 12.21 2.05 -23.76
N PRO A 50 13.40 1.43 -23.65
CA PRO A 50 13.51 -0.01 -23.35
C PRO A 50 12.99 -0.40 -21.96
N PHE A 51 12.89 0.55 -21.05
CA PHE A 51 12.45 0.35 -19.66
C PHE A 51 11.08 0.99 -19.38
N ARG A 52 10.52 1.78 -20.32
CA ARG A 52 9.25 2.50 -20.13
C ARG A 52 8.11 1.50 -20.10
N ALA A 53 7.49 1.35 -18.93
CA ALA A 53 6.38 0.44 -18.72
C ALA A 53 5.03 1.16 -18.79
N ALA A 54 4.96 2.39 -18.29
CA ALA A 54 3.78 3.23 -18.35
C ALA A 54 4.15 4.73 -18.31
N LYS A 55 3.16 5.61 -18.41
CA LYS A 55 3.39 7.05 -18.25
C LYS A 55 3.81 7.31 -16.80
N GLY A 56 5.02 7.83 -16.60
CA GLY A 56 5.56 8.04 -15.26
C GLY A 56 6.31 6.86 -14.65
N THR A 57 6.42 5.71 -15.32
CA THR A 57 6.96 4.48 -14.71
C THR A 57 7.98 3.79 -15.61
N LEU A 58 9.15 3.49 -15.06
CA LEU A 58 10.16 2.61 -15.67
C LEU A 58 10.24 1.28 -14.90
N LYS A 59 10.39 0.17 -15.61
CA LYS A 59 10.67 -1.16 -15.03
C LYS A 59 12.06 -1.64 -15.43
N PHE A 60 12.81 -2.06 -14.42
CA PHE A 60 14.13 -2.66 -14.60
C PHE A 60 14.09 -4.14 -14.18
N PRO A 61 14.48 -5.09 -15.06
CA PRO A 61 14.52 -6.51 -14.70
C PRO A 61 15.39 -6.78 -13.46
N SER A 62 14.93 -7.66 -12.56
CA SER A 62 15.69 -8.03 -11.35
C SER A 62 17.04 -8.65 -11.73
N GLY A 63 18.13 -7.94 -11.45
CA GLY A 63 19.50 -8.35 -11.81
C GLY A 63 20.22 -7.43 -12.81
N SER A 64 19.49 -6.53 -13.46
CA SER A 64 20.01 -5.59 -14.45
C SER A 64 20.52 -4.25 -13.89
N LEU A 65 20.64 -4.12 -12.55
CA LEU A 65 21.30 -2.97 -11.93
C LEU A 65 22.76 -2.91 -12.40
N CYS A 66 22.91 -2.12 -13.45
CA CYS A 66 24.03 -2.06 -14.35
C CYS A 66 25.30 -1.64 -13.61
N ARG A 67 26.43 -2.20 -14.04
CA ARG A 67 27.79 -1.99 -13.54
C ARG A 67 28.19 -0.50 -13.58
N THR A 68 27.78 0.28 -12.59
CA THR A 68 28.40 1.59 -12.33
C THR A 68 28.81 1.67 -10.86
N ARG A 69 29.84 2.49 -10.60
CA ARG A 69 30.56 2.64 -9.31
C ARG A 69 29.66 2.93 -8.10
N SER A 70 28.42 3.35 -8.33
CA SER A 70 27.42 3.64 -7.30
C SER A 70 26.84 2.38 -6.64
N SER A 71 26.85 1.23 -7.32
CA SER A 71 26.15 -0.02 -6.91
C SER A 71 26.53 -0.62 -5.55
N LYS A 72 27.75 -0.39 -5.06
CA LYS A 72 28.20 -0.90 -3.75
C LYS A 72 27.60 -0.13 -2.56
N ARG A 73 27.20 1.14 -2.76
CA ARG A 73 26.53 1.97 -1.75
C ARG A 73 25.03 1.61 -1.67
N TRP A 74 24.41 1.34 -2.82
CA TRP A 74 22.99 0.97 -2.95
C TRP A 74 22.63 -0.35 -2.28
N ARG A 75 23.41 -1.42 -2.50
CA ARG A 75 23.20 -2.70 -1.78
C ARG A 75 23.34 -2.56 -0.27
N ARG A 76 24.22 -1.65 0.18
CA ARG A 76 24.46 -1.39 1.60
C ARG A 76 23.33 -0.56 2.23
N CYS A 77 22.78 0.43 1.52
CA CYS A 77 21.61 1.22 1.94
C CYS A 77 20.33 0.36 2.08
N CYS A 78 20.07 -0.55 1.13
CA CYS A 78 18.91 -1.45 1.21
C CYS A 78 19.02 -2.45 2.37
N LEU A 79 20.24 -2.86 2.73
CA LEU A 79 20.50 -3.78 3.85
C LEU A 79 20.55 -3.07 5.22
N SER A 80 20.80 -1.76 5.27
CA SER A 80 20.86 -0.97 6.52
C SER A 80 19.53 -0.33 6.93
N ALA A 81 18.48 -0.47 6.12
CA ALA A 81 17.16 0.14 6.28
C ALA A 81 16.24 -0.50 7.37
N ARG A 82 16.78 -1.29 8.31
CA ARG A 82 16.09 -1.61 9.56
C ARG A 82 16.60 -0.65 10.64
N GLY A 83 15.81 0.36 10.96
CA GLY A 83 16.07 1.24 12.11
C GLY A 83 15.57 2.68 11.92
N ASP A 84 14.42 2.95 12.53
CA ASP A 84 14.02 4.16 13.26
C ASP A 84 14.42 5.57 12.76
N GLY A 85 13.38 6.34 12.38
CA GLY A 85 12.93 7.45 13.24
C GLY A 85 13.47 8.87 13.02
N ALA A 86 12.61 9.68 12.38
CA ALA A 86 12.15 11.03 12.80
C ALA A 86 13.00 12.31 12.56
N GLY A 87 12.32 13.37 12.08
CA GLY A 87 12.76 14.78 12.25
C GLY A 87 12.38 15.81 11.17
N THR A 88 11.07 16.10 11.04
CA THR A 88 10.38 17.42 10.88
C THR A 88 10.91 18.54 9.95
N ASP A 89 10.07 19.00 9.01
CA ASP A 89 10.10 20.36 8.45
C ASP A 89 8.71 21.01 8.52
N ASN A 90 8.71 22.30 8.83
CA ASN A 90 7.64 23.14 9.33
C ASN A 90 7.28 24.18 8.26
N ARG A 91 6.11 24.05 7.61
CA ARG A 91 5.56 25.10 6.73
C ARG A 91 4.04 25.25 6.94
N PRO A 92 3.52 26.49 6.91
CA PRO A 92 2.14 26.78 7.29
C PRO A 92 1.17 26.59 6.11
N GLY A 93 0.12 25.79 6.35
CA GLY A 93 -1.20 25.97 5.72
C GLY A 93 -1.50 25.26 4.39
N GLN A 94 -1.69 23.93 4.43
CA GLN A 94 -2.69 23.19 3.65
C GLN A 94 -2.94 21.83 4.32
N GLY A 95 -4.20 21.40 4.39
CA GLY A 95 -4.76 20.56 5.44
C GLY A 95 -4.09 19.20 5.69
N TYR A 96 -4.04 18.82 6.98
CA TYR A 96 -3.84 17.45 7.43
C TYR A 96 -4.86 16.54 6.74
N GLY A 97 -4.41 15.38 6.24
CA GLY A 97 -5.21 14.39 5.53
C GLY A 97 -6.57 14.18 6.18
N THR A 98 -7.63 14.47 5.43
CA THR A 98 -8.99 14.18 5.84
C THR A 98 -9.16 12.67 5.97
N ALA A 99 -9.83 12.24 7.03
CA ALA A 99 -10.18 10.84 7.25
C ALA A 99 -10.89 10.26 6.01
N MET A 100 -10.37 9.15 5.48
CA MET A 100 -10.93 8.53 4.29
C MET A 100 -12.34 7.99 4.56
N ARG A 101 -13.24 8.21 3.59
CA ARG A 101 -14.65 7.86 3.67
C ARG A 101 -15.03 6.65 2.83
N ARG A 102 -16.18 6.04 3.15
CA ARG A 102 -16.70 4.88 2.41
C ARG A 102 -16.89 5.15 0.92
N ASP A 103 -17.33 6.35 0.56
CA ASP A 103 -17.55 6.73 -0.85
C ASP A 103 -16.25 6.94 -1.64
N GLU A 104 -15.18 7.36 -0.98
CA GLU A 104 -13.84 7.38 -1.58
C GLU A 104 -13.34 5.96 -1.85
N LEU A 105 -13.62 5.00 -0.96
CA LEU A 105 -13.31 3.59 -1.20
C LEU A 105 -14.09 3.03 -2.39
N GLU A 106 -15.38 3.35 -2.49
CA GLU A 106 -16.21 2.96 -3.64
C GLU A 106 -15.70 3.58 -4.95
N HIS A 107 -15.20 4.82 -4.90
CA HIS A 107 -14.56 5.47 -6.03
C HIS A 107 -13.24 4.77 -6.39
N ALA A 108 -12.39 4.45 -5.41
CA ALA A 108 -11.15 3.70 -5.62
C ALA A 108 -11.41 2.36 -6.32
N ILE A 109 -12.41 1.61 -5.84
CA ILE A 109 -12.84 0.33 -6.44
C ILE A 109 -13.26 0.54 -7.89
N ARG A 110 -14.17 1.49 -8.13
CA ARG A 110 -14.67 1.80 -9.48
C ARG A 110 -13.53 2.16 -10.42
N ALA A 111 -12.68 3.10 -10.01
CA ALA A 111 -11.56 3.58 -10.80
C ALA A 111 -10.57 2.45 -11.12
N ALA A 112 -10.19 1.64 -10.13
CA ALA A 112 -9.29 0.52 -10.33
C ALA A 112 -9.89 -0.50 -11.31
N THR A 113 -11.18 -0.83 -11.19
CA THR A 113 -11.86 -1.77 -12.09
C THR A 113 -12.00 -1.23 -13.52
N ASP A 114 -12.19 0.09 -13.67
CA ASP A 114 -12.23 0.75 -14.97
C ASP A 114 -10.84 0.67 -15.66
N ILE A 115 -9.74 0.85 -14.90
CA ILE A 115 -8.36 0.79 -15.41
C ILE A 115 -7.96 -0.62 -15.87
N ILE A 116 -8.28 -1.64 -15.08
CA ILE A 116 -7.91 -3.03 -15.39
C ILE A 116 -8.92 -3.75 -16.27
N HIS A 117 -10.02 -3.08 -16.66
CA HIS A 117 -11.15 -3.66 -17.40
C HIS A 117 -11.71 -4.95 -16.76
N GLY A 118 -11.76 -4.98 -15.43
CA GLY A 118 -12.22 -6.11 -14.62
C GLY A 118 -13.52 -5.81 -13.88
N ASP A 119 -14.15 -6.83 -13.30
CA ASP A 119 -15.37 -6.69 -12.49
C ASP A 119 -15.08 -6.71 -10.98
N ARG A 120 -13.86 -7.09 -10.60
CA ARG A 120 -13.46 -7.35 -9.20
C ARG A 120 -12.02 -6.92 -8.93
N VAL A 121 -11.81 -6.37 -7.75
CA VAL A 121 -10.51 -6.07 -7.15
C VAL A 121 -10.48 -6.49 -5.69
N ILE A 122 -9.31 -6.68 -5.12
CA ILE A 122 -9.13 -6.98 -3.70
C ILE A 122 -8.59 -5.73 -3.01
N VAL A 123 -9.24 -5.31 -1.94
CA VAL A 123 -8.80 -4.18 -1.10
C VAL A 123 -8.05 -4.74 0.09
N ILE A 124 -6.76 -4.45 0.15
CA ILE A 124 -5.84 -4.89 1.21
C ILE A 124 -5.54 -3.68 2.11
N GLY A 125 -4.88 -3.89 3.24
CA GLY A 125 -4.44 -2.80 4.10
C GLY A 125 -5.56 -2.17 4.93
N SER A 126 -5.25 -1.04 5.59
CA SER A 126 -6.15 -0.44 6.59
C SER A 126 -7.52 -0.07 6.03
N GLN A 127 -7.58 0.39 4.77
CA GLN A 127 -8.82 0.88 4.17
C GLN A 127 -9.83 -0.21 3.86
N SER A 128 -9.42 -1.49 3.91
CA SER A 128 -10.36 -2.62 3.86
C SER A 128 -11.37 -2.61 5.02
N ILE A 129 -11.06 -1.95 6.15
CA ILE A 129 -11.99 -1.80 7.27
C ILE A 129 -13.28 -1.06 6.88
N LEU A 130 -13.17 -0.11 5.93
CA LEU A 130 -14.32 0.61 5.38
C LEU A 130 -15.28 -0.33 4.65
N GLY A 131 -14.81 -1.52 4.26
CA GLY A 131 -15.58 -2.68 3.81
C GLY A 131 -16.77 -3.03 4.69
N SER A 132 -16.52 -3.04 6.00
CA SER A 132 -17.44 -3.54 7.04
C SER A 132 -18.07 -2.43 7.88
N PHE A 133 -17.38 -1.30 8.03
CA PHE A 133 -17.81 -0.19 8.86
C PHE A 133 -17.71 1.12 8.08
N THR A 134 -18.68 2.00 8.23
CA THR A 134 -18.60 3.35 7.66
C THR A 134 -17.81 4.28 8.58
N GLU A 135 -17.34 5.41 8.05
CA GLU A 135 -16.48 6.35 8.76
C GLU A 135 -17.08 6.89 10.08
N ASP A 136 -18.41 6.92 10.20
CA ASP A 136 -19.15 7.35 11.39
C ASP A 136 -19.12 6.33 12.54
N GLN A 137 -18.79 5.07 12.23
CA GLN A 137 -18.64 4.01 13.22
C GLN A 137 -17.20 3.86 13.71
N LEU A 138 -16.23 4.42 12.96
CA LEU A 138 -14.81 4.22 13.19
C LEU A 138 -14.20 5.38 14.00
N PRO A 139 -13.23 5.12 14.88
CA PRO A 139 -12.41 6.18 15.46
C PRO A 139 -11.71 6.96 14.34
N ALA A 140 -11.69 8.30 14.44
CA ALA A 140 -11.11 9.17 13.41
C ALA A 140 -9.65 8.83 13.07
N THR A 141 -8.91 8.23 14.00
CA THR A 141 -7.51 7.81 13.83
C THR A 141 -7.33 6.58 12.93
N ILE A 142 -8.38 5.78 12.72
CA ILE A 142 -8.34 4.54 11.91
C ILE A 142 -8.26 4.83 10.42
N THR A 143 -8.93 5.89 9.97
CA THR A 143 -9.07 6.26 8.55
C THR A 143 -8.14 7.39 8.14
N MET A 144 -7.16 7.75 8.97
CA MET A 144 -6.11 8.72 8.63
C MET A 144 -5.11 8.10 7.65
N SER A 145 -5.52 8.03 6.38
CA SER A 145 -4.68 7.62 5.26
C SER A 145 -5.29 8.12 3.96
N ASP A 146 -4.46 8.71 3.13
CA ASP A 146 -4.75 9.25 1.80
C ASP A 146 -4.67 8.13 0.73
N ALA A 147 -4.37 6.90 1.14
CA ALA A 147 -4.02 5.79 0.27
C ALA A 147 -4.95 4.58 0.47
N VAL A 148 -5.37 3.97 -0.64
CA VAL A 148 -6.09 2.69 -0.68
C VAL A 148 -5.20 1.64 -1.32
N ASP A 149 -4.88 0.57 -0.61
CA ASP A 149 -4.13 -0.54 -1.18
C ASP A 149 -5.08 -1.46 -1.97
N ILE A 150 -4.91 -1.55 -3.29
CA ILE A 150 -5.74 -2.39 -4.17
C ILE A 150 -4.86 -3.36 -4.95
N ALA A 151 -5.23 -4.63 -4.90
CA ALA A 151 -4.68 -5.68 -5.75
C ALA A 151 -5.69 -6.06 -6.85
N PRO A 152 -5.26 -6.26 -8.11
CA PRO A 152 -6.07 -6.93 -9.11
C PRO A 152 -6.52 -8.31 -8.61
N PHE A 153 -7.73 -8.73 -8.96
CA PHE A 153 -8.22 -10.06 -8.54
C PHE A 153 -7.39 -11.20 -9.14
N SER A 154 -6.98 -11.04 -10.40
CA SER A 154 -6.08 -11.94 -11.12
C SER A 154 -5.14 -11.06 -11.95
N ASP A 155 -3.83 -11.24 -11.78
CA ASP A 155 -2.80 -10.54 -12.55
C ASP A 155 -1.82 -11.56 -13.16
N ASP A 156 -0.98 -11.11 -14.09
CA ASP A 156 0.14 -11.91 -14.58
C ASP A 156 1.33 -11.87 -13.62
N ASP A 157 2.29 -12.78 -13.81
CA ASP A 157 3.53 -12.84 -12.98
C ASP A 157 4.37 -11.55 -13.05
N ALA A 158 4.12 -10.69 -14.04
CA ALA A 158 4.82 -9.43 -14.24
C ALA A 158 4.14 -8.23 -13.54
N GLY A 159 2.97 -8.43 -12.93
CA GLY A 159 2.18 -7.40 -12.24
C GLY A 159 1.58 -6.35 -13.18
N THR A 160 1.31 -6.71 -14.44
CA THR A 160 0.94 -5.72 -15.47
C THR A 160 -0.30 -4.90 -15.11
N LEU A 161 -1.31 -5.52 -14.48
CA LEU A 161 -2.51 -4.79 -14.05
C LEU A 161 -2.23 -3.92 -12.83
N ALA A 162 -1.44 -4.41 -11.87
CA ALA A 162 -1.00 -3.63 -10.72
C ALA A 162 -0.26 -2.35 -11.14
N ASP A 163 0.67 -2.43 -12.10
CA ASP A 163 1.36 -1.24 -12.61
C ASP A 163 0.43 -0.28 -13.38
N SER A 164 -0.58 -0.81 -14.05
CA SER A 164 -1.59 0.01 -14.73
C SER A 164 -2.40 0.82 -13.71
N ILE A 165 -2.78 0.21 -12.58
CA ILE A 165 -3.43 0.89 -11.45
C ILE A 165 -2.50 1.97 -10.89
N ASP A 166 -1.26 1.63 -10.55
CA ASP A 166 -0.32 2.56 -9.91
C ASP A 166 -0.01 3.77 -10.81
N SER A 167 0.18 3.54 -12.12
CA SER A 167 0.42 4.61 -13.09
C SER A 167 -0.77 5.57 -13.23
N ALA A 168 -2.00 5.04 -13.20
CA ALA A 168 -3.20 5.84 -13.44
C ALA A 168 -3.76 6.50 -12.17
N LEU A 169 -3.68 5.81 -11.03
CA LEU A 169 -4.39 6.13 -9.79
C LEU A 169 -3.45 6.34 -8.59
N GLY A 170 -2.16 6.06 -8.76
CA GLY A 170 -1.15 6.17 -7.70
C GLY A 170 -0.82 7.59 -7.29
N GLU A 171 0.17 7.70 -6.39
CA GLU A 171 0.57 8.98 -5.81
C GLU A 171 0.98 9.98 -6.91
N TRP A 172 0.46 11.20 -6.87
CA TRP A 172 0.75 12.32 -7.79
C TRP A 172 0.12 12.20 -9.18
N SER A 173 -0.65 11.14 -9.42
CA SER A 173 -1.51 11.01 -10.59
C SER A 173 -2.52 12.16 -10.68
N PRO A 174 -3.09 12.41 -11.88
CA PRO A 174 -4.24 13.32 -12.01
C PRO A 174 -5.38 12.93 -11.06
N PHE A 175 -5.61 11.63 -10.86
CA PHE A 175 -6.59 11.11 -9.90
C PHE A 175 -6.28 11.59 -8.47
N HIS A 176 -5.04 11.43 -8.00
CA HIS A 176 -4.65 11.90 -6.66
C HIS A 176 -4.86 13.41 -6.51
N LYS A 177 -4.45 14.21 -7.50
CA LYS A 177 -4.59 15.67 -7.46
C LYS A 177 -6.04 16.13 -7.48
N GLU A 178 -6.90 15.41 -8.18
CA GLU A 178 -8.32 15.76 -8.33
C GLU A 178 -9.15 15.35 -7.11
N PHE A 179 -8.88 14.17 -6.54
CA PHE A 179 -9.74 13.61 -5.49
C PHE A 179 -9.13 13.65 -4.09
N GLY A 180 -7.84 13.99 -3.95
CA GLY A 180 -7.18 14.12 -2.64
C GLY A 180 -6.82 12.79 -1.96
N PHE A 181 -7.02 11.66 -2.63
CA PHE A 181 -6.57 10.34 -2.22
C PHE A 181 -6.07 9.56 -3.45
N TYR A 182 -5.28 8.51 -3.24
CA TYR A 182 -4.71 7.69 -4.31
C TYR A 182 -4.87 6.19 -4.05
N VAL A 183 -4.69 5.40 -5.11
CA VAL A 183 -4.69 3.94 -5.04
C VAL A 183 -3.25 3.46 -5.15
N GLN A 184 -2.77 2.78 -4.11
CA GLN A 184 -1.49 2.09 -4.15
C GLN A 184 -1.72 0.67 -4.65
N ALA A 185 -1.02 0.28 -5.70
CA ALA A 185 -1.08 -1.10 -6.17
C ALA A 185 -0.44 -2.05 -5.14
N ALA A 186 -1.14 -3.13 -4.81
CA ALA A 186 -0.70 -4.16 -3.89
C ALA A 186 -0.70 -5.53 -4.56
N GLU A 187 0.06 -6.47 -3.99
CA GLU A 187 -0.01 -7.89 -4.33
C GLU A 187 -0.92 -8.64 -3.35
N ARG A 188 -1.48 -9.78 -3.77
CA ARG A 188 -2.35 -10.59 -2.89
C ARG A 188 -1.57 -11.14 -1.69
N GLU A 189 -0.29 -11.42 -1.88
CA GLU A 189 0.62 -12.02 -0.91
C GLU A 189 1.28 -10.99 0.02
N THR A 190 0.93 -9.70 -0.09
CA THR A 190 1.54 -8.62 0.71
C THR A 190 1.21 -8.75 2.21
N ALA A 191 0.11 -9.44 2.55
CA ALA A 191 -0.33 -9.68 3.92
C ALA A 191 -0.20 -11.16 4.28
N VAL A 192 0.30 -11.43 5.49
CA VAL A 192 0.27 -12.78 6.07
C VAL A 192 -1.12 -13.02 6.64
N LEU A 193 -1.83 -13.97 6.05
CA LEU A 193 -3.24 -14.26 6.32
C LEU A 193 -3.45 -15.77 6.51
N PRO A 194 -4.51 -16.22 7.21
CA PRO A 194 -4.89 -17.63 7.27
C PRO A 194 -5.26 -18.19 5.89
N ASP A 195 -5.01 -19.47 5.61
CA ASP A 195 -5.24 -20.11 4.29
C ASP A 195 -6.64 -19.91 3.69
N ASP A 196 -7.66 -19.73 4.53
CA ASP A 196 -9.07 -19.63 4.16
C ASP A 196 -9.62 -18.19 4.18
N TRP A 197 -8.74 -17.17 4.25
CA TRP A 197 -9.11 -15.76 4.33
C TRP A 197 -10.02 -15.30 3.17
N GLU A 198 -9.82 -15.85 1.98
CA GLU A 198 -10.58 -15.48 0.77
C GLU A 198 -12.08 -15.75 0.91
N TYR A 199 -12.47 -16.77 1.69
CA TYR A 199 -13.88 -17.09 1.94
C TYR A 199 -14.57 -16.09 2.87
N ARG A 200 -13.81 -15.22 3.53
CA ARG A 200 -14.31 -14.21 4.47
C ARG A 200 -14.26 -12.79 3.92
N LEU A 201 -13.84 -12.61 2.68
CA LEU A 201 -13.81 -11.31 2.02
C LEU A 201 -15.18 -10.62 2.10
N VAL A 202 -15.16 -9.35 2.48
CA VAL A 202 -16.35 -8.50 2.60
C VAL A 202 -16.54 -7.75 1.28
N GLY A 203 -17.59 -8.09 0.55
CA GLY A 203 -17.89 -7.52 -0.76
C GLY A 203 -18.52 -6.13 -0.67
N VAL A 204 -17.93 -5.17 -1.38
CA VAL A 204 -18.43 -3.81 -1.57
C VAL A 204 -18.90 -3.67 -3.00
N ARG A 205 -20.22 -3.65 -3.20
CA ARG A 205 -20.83 -3.59 -4.53
C ARG A 205 -22.15 -2.82 -4.49
N ASN A 206 -22.23 -1.73 -5.24
CA ASN A 206 -23.44 -0.91 -5.37
C ASN A 206 -23.38 -0.05 -6.63
N GLU A 207 -24.34 0.87 -6.79
CA GLU A 207 -24.38 1.80 -7.93
C GLU A 207 -23.15 2.72 -7.98
N ARG A 208 -22.57 3.10 -6.84
CA ARG A 208 -21.38 3.96 -6.77
C ARG A 208 -20.12 3.26 -7.25
N THR A 209 -20.05 1.94 -7.08
CA THR A 209 -19.01 1.08 -7.68
C THR A 209 -19.34 0.67 -9.13
N ARG A 210 -20.42 1.18 -9.73
CA ARG A 210 -20.96 0.74 -11.03
C ARG A 210 -21.15 -0.78 -11.12
N ASN A 211 -21.56 -1.41 -10.01
CA ASN A 211 -21.72 -2.85 -9.86
C ASN A 211 -20.44 -3.69 -9.98
N SER A 212 -19.26 -3.08 -10.05
CA SER A 212 -17.99 -3.78 -9.76
C SER A 212 -17.88 -4.09 -8.28
N THR A 213 -17.09 -5.10 -7.91
CA THR A 213 -16.96 -5.54 -6.51
C THR A 213 -15.56 -5.29 -5.97
N GLY A 214 -15.46 -4.52 -4.89
CA GLY A 214 -14.25 -4.48 -4.06
C GLY A 214 -14.33 -5.53 -2.97
N LEU A 215 -13.41 -6.49 -2.97
CA LEU A 215 -13.33 -7.55 -1.97
C LEU A 215 -12.40 -7.10 -0.85
N CYS A 216 -12.96 -6.58 0.24
CA CYS A 216 -12.19 -6.10 1.38
C CYS A 216 -11.85 -7.25 2.33
N LEU A 217 -10.67 -7.21 2.96
CA LEU A 217 -10.35 -8.12 4.06
C LEU A 217 -11.42 -8.08 5.16
N ASP A 218 -11.75 -9.25 5.71
CA ASP A 218 -12.53 -9.36 6.94
C ASP A 218 -11.81 -8.58 8.06
N PRO A 219 -12.55 -7.87 8.94
CA PRO A 219 -11.93 -7.05 9.98
C PRO A 219 -10.96 -7.82 10.90
N TYR A 220 -11.23 -9.10 11.19
CA TYR A 220 -10.33 -9.91 12.02
C TYR A 220 -9.10 -10.38 11.24
N ASP A 221 -9.25 -10.72 9.95
CA ASP A 221 -8.11 -11.01 9.06
C ASP A 221 -7.20 -9.79 8.91
N LEU A 222 -7.78 -8.59 8.74
CA LEU A 222 -7.05 -7.32 8.71
C LEU A 222 -6.27 -7.09 10.01
N CYS A 223 -6.93 -7.20 11.16
CA CYS A 223 -6.28 -7.04 12.47
C CYS A 223 -5.16 -8.07 12.66
N ALA A 224 -5.39 -9.34 12.31
CA ALA A 224 -4.38 -10.38 12.41
C ALA A 224 -3.16 -10.06 11.53
N ALA A 225 -3.37 -9.71 10.25
CA ALA A 225 -2.29 -9.31 9.34
C ALA A 225 -1.48 -8.11 9.87
N LYS A 226 -2.15 -7.13 10.48
CA LYS A 226 -1.51 -5.97 11.12
C LYS A 226 -0.65 -6.36 12.32
N LEU A 227 -1.12 -7.27 13.17
CA LEU A 227 -0.34 -7.75 14.32
C LEU A 227 0.85 -8.61 13.90
N ILE A 228 0.74 -9.36 12.80
CA ILE A 228 1.89 -10.06 12.21
C ILE A 228 2.90 -9.05 11.61
N ALA A 229 2.42 -8.01 10.92
CA ALA A 229 3.28 -6.95 10.40
C ALA A 229 3.98 -6.16 11.50
N ALA A 230 3.29 -5.95 12.64
CA ALA A 230 3.78 -5.34 13.88
C ALA A 230 4.47 -3.97 13.69
N ARG A 231 3.99 -3.13 12.76
CA ARG A 231 4.54 -1.77 12.60
C ARG A 231 4.08 -0.91 13.78
N PRO A 232 4.80 0.16 14.16
CA PRO A 232 4.46 0.99 15.32
C PRO A 232 2.99 1.48 15.36
N LYS A 233 2.40 1.77 14.19
CA LYS A 233 1.00 2.20 14.06
C LYS A 233 -0.04 1.07 14.12
N ASP A 234 0.37 -0.18 13.89
CA ASP A 234 -0.55 -1.31 13.75
C ASP A 234 -1.16 -1.71 15.10
N HIS A 235 -0.38 -1.69 16.19
CA HIS A 235 -0.93 -1.92 17.54
C HIS A 235 -1.97 -0.88 17.92
N ALA A 236 -1.70 0.40 17.64
CA ALA A 236 -2.65 1.48 17.91
C ALA A 236 -3.94 1.33 17.09
N PHE A 237 -3.82 0.93 15.82
CA PHE A 237 -4.97 0.64 14.96
C PHE A 237 -5.84 -0.48 15.52
N VAL A 238 -5.23 -1.62 15.89
CA VAL A 238 -5.97 -2.79 16.39
C VAL A 238 -6.57 -2.50 17.77
N LEU A 239 -5.83 -1.82 18.64
CA LEU A 239 -6.31 -1.46 19.97
C LEU A 239 -7.54 -0.53 19.88
N ALA A 240 -7.51 0.49 19.02
CA ALA A 240 -8.64 1.40 18.85
C ALA A 240 -9.93 0.69 18.38
N LEU A 241 -9.81 -0.36 17.54
CA LEU A 241 -10.96 -1.18 17.13
C LEU A 241 -11.49 -2.07 18.27
N ILE A 242 -10.60 -2.57 19.15
CA ILE A 242 -10.98 -3.34 20.34
C ILE A 242 -11.68 -2.43 21.36
N GLU A 243 -11.11 -1.27 21.67
CA GLU A 243 -11.68 -0.29 22.61
C GLU A 243 -13.04 0.23 22.15
N SER A 244 -13.24 0.33 20.84
CA SER A 244 -14.53 0.71 20.23
C SER A 244 -15.54 -0.44 20.15
N SER A 245 -15.21 -1.62 20.70
CA SER A 245 -16.03 -2.83 20.64
C SER A 245 -16.41 -3.30 19.22
N LEU A 246 -15.64 -2.88 18.20
CA LEU A 246 -15.81 -3.32 16.81
C LEU A 246 -15.09 -4.66 16.56
N ILE A 247 -14.06 -4.95 17.35
CA ILE A 247 -13.29 -6.20 17.30
C ILE A 247 -13.26 -6.84 18.68
N GLU A 248 -13.76 -8.06 18.77
CA GLU A 248 -13.67 -8.86 19.98
C GLU A 248 -12.31 -9.54 20.11
N ARG A 249 -11.62 -9.29 21.22
CA ARG A 249 -10.29 -9.85 21.52
C ARG A 249 -10.23 -11.38 21.39
N VAL A 250 -11.20 -12.10 21.95
CA VAL A 250 -11.21 -13.57 21.95
C VAL A 250 -11.23 -14.10 20.51
N ARG A 251 -12.11 -13.53 19.68
CA ARG A 251 -12.24 -13.91 18.27
C ARG A 251 -11.01 -13.49 17.44
N LEU A 252 -10.36 -12.38 17.77
CA LEU A 252 -9.09 -11.98 17.16
C LEU A 252 -7.97 -12.99 17.47
N VAL A 253 -7.85 -13.42 18.73
CA VAL A 253 -6.88 -14.45 19.14
C VAL A 253 -7.14 -15.76 18.37
N ASP A 254 -8.39 -16.20 18.29
CA ASP A 254 -8.75 -17.39 17.51
C ASP A 254 -8.42 -17.21 16.02
N ARG A 255 -8.57 -16.00 15.48
CA ARG A 255 -8.18 -15.72 14.09
C ARG A 255 -6.67 -15.83 13.87
N ILE A 256 -5.85 -15.24 14.75
CA ILE A 256 -4.38 -15.33 14.65
C ILE A 256 -3.92 -16.78 14.74
N ARG A 257 -4.62 -17.63 15.51
CA ARG A 257 -4.30 -19.06 15.60
C ARG A 257 -4.44 -19.82 14.27
N LEU A 258 -5.26 -19.33 13.34
CA LEU A 258 -5.41 -19.93 12.01
C LEU A 258 -4.25 -19.61 11.05
N ILE A 259 -3.41 -18.62 11.38
CA ILE A 259 -2.19 -18.32 10.62
C ILE A 259 -1.21 -19.49 10.78
N ASP A 260 -0.48 -19.80 9.71
CA ASP A 260 0.54 -20.85 9.67
C ASP A 260 1.41 -20.83 10.96
N PRO A 261 1.47 -21.93 11.73
CA PRO A 261 2.28 -22.04 12.93
C PRO A 261 3.78 -21.78 12.71
N SER A 262 4.27 -21.88 11.48
CA SER A 262 5.65 -21.59 11.11
C SER A 262 5.96 -20.10 10.92
N GLU A 263 4.95 -19.22 10.85
CA GLU A 263 5.17 -17.76 10.79
C GLU A 263 5.81 -17.29 12.11
N PRO A 264 7.08 -16.81 12.08
CA PRO A 264 7.84 -16.52 13.30
C PRO A 264 7.25 -15.40 14.16
N ARG A 265 6.43 -14.51 13.58
CA ARG A 265 5.81 -13.38 14.30
C ARG A 265 4.46 -13.74 14.93
N ARG A 266 3.92 -14.94 14.65
CA ARG A 266 2.61 -15.39 15.16
C ARG A 266 2.53 -15.39 16.68
N ASP A 267 3.57 -15.89 17.36
CA ASP A 267 3.57 -15.95 18.82
C ASP A 267 3.62 -14.57 19.47
N ALA A 268 4.34 -13.62 18.85
CA ALA A 268 4.36 -12.23 19.30
C ALA A 268 2.99 -11.56 19.13
N ALA A 269 2.32 -11.79 18.00
CA ALA A 269 0.97 -11.30 17.75
C ALA A 269 -0.05 -11.88 18.74
N LEU A 270 0.03 -13.19 19.04
CA LEU A 270 -0.82 -13.84 20.05
C LEU A 270 -0.57 -13.26 21.45
N SER A 271 0.70 -13.13 21.84
CA SER A 271 1.08 -12.58 23.14
C SER A 271 0.53 -11.16 23.32
N TRP A 272 0.68 -10.30 22.31
CA TRP A 272 0.13 -8.96 22.33
C TRP A 272 -1.40 -8.97 22.45
N ALA A 273 -2.10 -9.74 21.59
CA ALA A 273 -3.56 -9.78 21.57
C ALA A 273 -4.17 -10.34 22.87
N MET A 274 -3.44 -11.20 23.60
CA MET A 274 -3.85 -11.69 24.91
C MET A 274 -3.56 -10.71 26.06
N SER A 275 -2.63 -9.77 25.85
CA SER A 275 -2.18 -8.82 26.88
C SER A 275 -3.04 -7.56 27.00
N VAL A 276 -3.74 -7.20 25.92
CA VAL A 276 -4.64 -6.04 25.83
C VAL A 276 -6.03 -6.34 26.34
#